data_AF-A0A7W1CFU1-F1
#
_entry.id   AF-A0A7W1CFU1-F1
#
_cell.length_a   1.000
_cell.length_b   1.000
_cell.length_c   1.000
_cell.angle_alpha   90.00
_cell.angle_beta   90.00
_cell.angle_gamma   90.00
#
_symmetry.space_group_name_H-M   'P 1'
#
loop_
_entity.id
_entity.type
_entity.pdbx_description
1 polymer ?
#
loop_
_entity_poly.entity_id
_entity_poly.type
_entity_poly.pdbx_seq_one_letter_code
_entity_poly.pdbx_strand_id
1 'polypeptide(L)'
;MRDAVADPVFQKKRALETRLEHEFPDYFSKYSMVTFREDLPYSVAKRKGNAQDKLLMEICAGIDNVSEIDLNEVMEKVKNLK
;
A
#
# COMPACT_ATOMS: atom_id res chain seq x y z
N MET A 1 -11.64 1.79 -11.79
CA MET A 1 -11.57 2.37 -10.44
C MET A 1 -12.88 2.26 -9.68
N ARG A 2 -14.08 2.43 -10.29
CA ARG A 2 -15.35 2.28 -9.57
C ARG A 2 -15.63 0.85 -9.06
N ASP A 3 -15.31 -0.17 -9.85
CA ASP A 3 -15.62 -1.56 -9.46
C ASP A 3 -14.74 -2.08 -8.32
N ALA A 4 -13.51 -1.57 -8.20
CA ALA A 4 -12.57 -1.97 -7.15
C ALA A 4 -12.92 -1.41 -5.77
N VAL A 5 -13.71 -0.32 -5.68
CA VAL A 5 -14.03 0.29 -4.37
C VAL A 5 -14.99 -0.59 -3.56
N ALA A 6 -15.83 -1.39 -4.22
CA ALA A 6 -16.72 -2.33 -3.54
C ALA A 6 -16.04 -3.66 -3.15
N ASP A 7 -14.81 -3.89 -3.61
CA ASP A 7 -14.05 -5.10 -3.30
C ASP A 7 -13.63 -5.09 -1.81
N PRO A 8 -14.05 -6.09 -1.00
CA PRO A 8 -13.63 -6.19 0.40
C PRO A 8 -12.11 -6.23 0.57
N VAL A 9 -11.37 -6.83 -0.38
CA VAL A 9 -9.90 -6.87 -0.34
C VAL A 9 -9.33 -5.47 -0.52
N PHE A 10 -9.91 -4.67 -1.43
CA PHE A 10 -9.49 -3.29 -1.61
C PHE A 10 -9.75 -2.44 -0.36
N GLN A 11 -10.87 -2.63 0.33
CA GLN A 11 -11.17 -1.95 1.59
C GLN A 11 -10.17 -2.31 2.70
N LYS A 12 -9.86 -3.60 2.85
CA LYS A 12 -8.79 -4.07 3.77
C LYS A 12 -7.45 -3.43 3.42
N LYS A 13 -7.10 -3.41 2.14
CA LYS A 13 -5.85 -2.82 1.64
C LYS A 13 -5.78 -1.32 1.94
N ARG A 14 -6.87 -0.57 1.79
CA ARG A 14 -6.93 0.85 2.18
C ARG A 14 -6.73 1.05 3.69
N ALA A 15 -7.37 0.22 4.52
CA ALA A 15 -7.17 0.27 5.97
C ALA A 15 -5.71 -0.06 6.36
N LEU A 16 -5.09 -1.03 5.69
CA LEU A 16 -3.68 -1.36 5.88
C LEU A 16 -2.77 -0.20 5.49
N GLU A 17 -2.99 0.42 4.33
CA GLU A 17 -2.23 1.61 3.90
C GLU A 17 -2.32 2.74 4.92
N THR A 18 -3.50 3.02 5.47
CA THR A 18 -3.67 4.06 6.51
C THR A 18 -2.89 3.73 7.78
N ARG A 19 -2.88 2.46 8.20
CA ARG A 19 -2.09 2.04 9.37
C ARG A 19 -0.59 2.17 9.12
N LEU A 20 -0.12 1.77 7.94
CA LEU A 20 1.29 1.92 7.56
C LEU A 20 1.70 3.39 7.49
N GLU A 21 0.89 4.27 6.91
CA GLU A 21 1.17 5.73 6.85
C GLU A 21 1.18 6.37 8.25
N HIS A 22 0.39 5.85 9.19
CA HIS A 22 0.39 6.33 10.57
C HIS A 22 1.61 5.85 11.37
N GLU A 23 2.00 4.59 11.21
CA GLU A 23 3.09 3.96 11.98
C GLU A 23 4.48 4.29 11.42
N PHE A 24 4.61 4.39 10.09
CA PHE A 24 5.88 4.53 9.39
C PHE A 24 5.95 5.85 8.60
N PRO A 25 6.67 6.87 9.10
CA PRO A 25 6.82 8.15 8.40
C PRO A 25 7.51 8.04 7.02
N ASP A 26 8.23 6.95 6.77
CA ASP A 26 8.91 6.63 5.51
C ASP A 26 8.04 5.82 4.52
N TYR A 27 6.85 5.40 4.93
CA TYR A 27 5.88 4.74 4.06
C TYR A 27 5.02 5.77 3.30
N PHE A 28 4.90 5.57 1.99
CA PHE A 28 4.02 6.39 1.14
C PHE A 28 3.20 5.46 0.26
N SER A 29 1.87 5.55 0.34
CA SER A 29 1.00 4.89 -0.64
C SER A 29 1.23 5.44 -2.05
N LYS A 30 0.79 4.69 -3.07
CA LYS A 30 0.85 5.15 -4.47
C LYS A 30 0.22 6.52 -4.67
N TYR A 31 -0.92 6.75 -4.04
CA TYR A 31 -1.61 8.04 -4.11
C TYR A 31 -0.77 9.15 -3.51
N SER A 32 -0.18 8.92 -2.32
CA SER A 32 0.68 9.88 -1.64
C SER A 32 1.94 10.19 -2.45
N MET A 33 2.57 9.17 -3.05
CA MET A 33 3.73 9.35 -3.94
C MET A 33 3.40 10.18 -5.18
N VAL A 34 2.29 9.90 -5.86
CA VAL A 34 1.94 10.61 -7.11
C VAL A 34 1.45 12.04 -6.84
N THR A 35 0.80 12.27 -5.70
CA THR A 35 0.13 13.55 -5.41
C THR A 35 1.04 14.53 -4.65
N PHE A 36 1.86 14.04 -3.71
CA PHE A 36 2.55 14.90 -2.74
C PHE A 36 4.09 14.83 -2.80
N ARG A 37 4.66 13.90 -3.57
CA ARG A 37 6.13 13.78 -3.74
C ARG A 37 6.56 14.36 -5.08
N GLU A 38 6.67 15.69 -5.15
CA GLU A 38 7.17 16.40 -6.33
C GLU A 38 8.62 16.04 -6.68
N ASP A 39 9.39 15.62 -5.68
CA ASP A 39 10.76 15.14 -5.82
C ASP A 39 10.87 13.77 -6.50
N LEU A 40 9.75 13.03 -6.63
CA LEU A 40 9.71 11.70 -7.20
C LEU A 40 9.16 11.73 -8.64
N PRO A 41 9.93 11.33 -9.66
CA PRO A 41 9.41 11.28 -11.03
C PRO A 41 8.18 10.38 -11.14
N TYR A 42 7.15 10.83 -11.87
CA TYR A 42 5.89 10.09 -12.02
C TYR A 42 6.09 8.64 -12.47
N SER A 43 7.02 8.38 -13.39
CA SER A 43 7.32 7.02 -13.87
C SER A 43 7.82 6.11 -12.76
N VAL A 44 8.59 6.65 -11.81
CA VAL A 44 9.09 5.94 -10.63
C VAL A 44 7.96 5.75 -9.61
N ALA A 45 7.20 6.80 -9.30
CA ALA A 45 6.04 6.72 -8.40
C ALA A 45 5.01 5.69 -8.89
N LYS A 46 4.71 5.69 -10.20
CA LYS A 46 3.80 4.74 -10.83
C LYS A 46 4.32 3.30 -10.74
N ARG A 47 5.61 3.07 -11.03
CA ARG A 47 6.21 1.72 -10.96
C ARG A 47 6.21 1.19 -9.53
N LYS A 48 6.75 1.97 -8.57
CA LYS A 48 6.79 1.61 -7.15
C LYS A 48 5.40 1.39 -6.59
N GLY A 49 4.49 2.32 -6.84
CA GLY A 49 3.12 2.25 -6.36
C GLY A 49 2.35 1.05 -6.92
N ASN A 50 2.59 0.63 -8.16
CA ASN A 50 1.96 -0.58 -8.71
C ASN A 50 2.50 -1.86 -8.05
N ALA A 51 3.80 -1.91 -7.76
CA ALA A 51 4.40 -3.05 -7.05
C ALA A 51 3.87 -3.16 -5.62
N GLN A 52 3.80 -2.03 -4.91
CA GLN A 52 3.18 -1.95 -3.57
C GLN A 52 1.72 -2.36 -3.60
N ASP A 53 0.93 -1.81 -4.53
CA ASP A 53 -0.50 -2.11 -4.67
C ASP A 53 -0.74 -3.62 -4.85
N LYS A 54 0.03 -4.26 -5.73
CA LYS A 54 -0.04 -5.71 -5.95
C LYS A 54 0.29 -6.49 -4.67
N LEU A 55 1.39 -6.17 -4.00
CA LEU A 55 1.81 -6.85 -2.76
C LEU A 55 0.72 -6.74 -1.68
N LEU A 56 0.19 -5.54 -1.47
CA LEU A 56 -0.81 -5.31 -0.41
C LEU A 56 -2.15 -5.97 -0.75
N MET A 57 -2.53 -6.02 -2.02
CA MET A 57 -3.72 -6.77 -2.44
C MET A 57 -3.57 -8.28 -2.18
N GLU A 58 -2.41 -8.86 -2.49
CA GLU A 58 -2.11 -10.28 -2.22
C GLU A 58 -2.15 -10.60 -0.72
N ILE A 59 -1.53 -9.75 0.10
CA ILE A 59 -1.58 -9.86 1.56
C ILE A 59 -3.04 -9.77 2.06
N CYS A 60 -3.79 -8.77 1.61
CA CYS A 60 -5.16 -8.53 2.07
C CYS A 60 -6.17 -9.59 1.59
N ALA A 61 -5.87 -10.30 0.50
CA ALA A 61 -6.69 -11.40 0.01
C ALA A 61 -6.60 -12.65 0.90
N GLY A 62 -5.48 -12.85 1.60
CA GLY A 62 -5.23 -14.01 2.45
C GLY A 62 -5.58 -13.82 3.94
N ILE A 63 -6.08 -12.65 4.33
CA ILE A 63 -6.39 -12.33 5.73
C ILE A 63 -7.85 -11.93 5.89
N ASP A 64 -8.44 -12.25 7.05
CA ASP A 64 -9.79 -11.82 7.39
C ASP A 64 -9.81 -10.42 7.98
N ASN A 65 -8.86 -10.11 8.86
CA ASN A 65 -8.79 -8.86 9.59
C ASN A 65 -7.41 -8.19 9.43
N VAL A 66 -7.41 -6.92 9.03
CA VAL A 66 -6.20 -6.11 8.91
C VAL A 66 -5.53 -5.93 10.27
N SER A 67 -6.29 -5.85 11.36
CA SER A 67 -5.77 -5.62 12.72
C SER A 67 -4.76 -6.66 13.19
N GLU A 68 -4.83 -7.88 12.66
CA GLU A 68 -3.98 -9.01 13.05
C GLU A 68 -2.64 -9.04 12.32
N ILE A 69 -2.43 -8.15 11.34
CA ILE A 69 -1.20 -8.11 10.56
C ILE A 69 -0.06 -7.42 11.30
N ASP A 70 1.14 -7.99 11.20
CA ASP A 70 2.36 -7.34 11.65
C ASP A 70 2.79 -6.27 10.64
N LEU A 71 2.63 -5.01 11.01
CA LEU A 71 2.97 -3.87 10.17
C LEU A 71 4.47 -3.81 9.85
N ASN A 72 5.35 -4.28 10.74
CA ASN A 72 6.79 -4.31 10.49
C ASN A 72 7.13 -5.31 9.38
N GLU A 73 6.54 -6.51 9.41
CA GLU A 73 6.76 -7.52 8.37
C GLU A 73 6.30 -7.00 7.00
N VAL A 74 5.13 -6.33 6.96
CA VAL A 74 4.63 -5.71 5.73
C VAL A 74 5.57 -4.63 5.24
N MET A 75 6.05 -3.76 6.12
CA MET A 75 6.95 -2.67 5.77
C MET A 75 8.29 -3.20 5.22
N GLU A 76 8.85 -4.25 5.82
CA GLU A 76 10.04 -4.92 5.30
C GLU A 76 9.82 -5.50 3.90
N LYS A 77 8.67 -6.15 3.65
CA LYS A 77 8.34 -6.61 2.29
C LYS A 77 8.26 -5.45 1.30
N VAL A 78 7.65 -4.32 1.71
CA VAL A 78 7.55 -3.11 0.88
C VAL A 78 8.93 -2.54 0.55
N LYS A 79 9.83 -2.45 1.53
CA LYS A 79 11.20 -1.96 1.35
C LYS A 79 12.03 -2.83 0.39
N ASN A 80 11.75 -4.13 0.37
CA ASN A 80 12.42 -5.09 -0.50
C ASN A 80 11.84 -5.18 -1.93
N LEU A 81 10.79 -4.41 -2.26
CA LEU A 81 10.27 -4.33 -3.63
C LEU A 81 11.27 -3.60 -4.54
N LYS A 82 11.75 -4.28 -5.58
CA LYS A 82 12.69 -3.74 -6.59
C LYS A 82 11.98 -2.91 -7.66
#